data_AF-A0A2V6FSE5-F1
#
_entry.id   AF-A0A2V6FSE5-F1
#
_cell.length_a   1.000
_cell.length_b   1.000
_cell.length_c   1.000
_cell.angle_alpha   90.00
_cell.angle_beta   90.00
_cell.angle_gamma   90.00
#
_symmetry.space_group_name_H-M   'P 1'
#
loop_
_entity.id
_entity.type
_entity.pdbx_description
1 polymer ?
#
loop_
_entity_poly.entity_id
_entity_poly.type
_entity_poly.pdbx_seq_one_letter_code
_entity_poly.pdbx_strand_id
1 'polypeptide(L)'
;MQRTELAVFRAFVNKIDSMMICHGWYPCFEREKTPASLSRRIITDLLRAEFGLDGLIMTDDLDMGAILTGYSLEETIGLAISAGNDLAMI
;
A
#
# COMPACT_ATOMS: atom_id res chain seq x y z
N MET A 1 12.31 -9.38 -4.77
CA MET A 1 10.98 -9.13 -4.19
C MET A 1 10.62 -10.14 -3.12
N GLN A 2 10.14 -11.35 -3.45
CA GLN A 2 9.64 -12.30 -2.42
C GLN A 2 10.71 -12.79 -1.42
N ARG A 3 11.93 -13.09 -1.89
CA ARG A 3 13.02 -13.59 -1.04
C ARG A 3 13.81 -12.51 -0.30
N THR A 4 13.57 -11.24 -0.61
CA THR A 4 14.32 -10.09 -0.11
C THR A 4 13.37 -9.06 0.47
N GLU A 5 12.86 -8.13 -0.34
CA GLU A 5 12.11 -6.96 0.13
C GLU A 5 10.86 -7.35 0.93
N LEU A 6 10.12 -8.38 0.51
CA LEU A 6 8.89 -8.82 1.20
C LEU A 6 9.15 -9.77 2.38
N ALA A 7 10.37 -10.31 2.51
CA ALA A 7 10.67 -11.33 3.52
C ALA A 7 10.50 -10.77 4.94
N VAL A 8 10.90 -9.52 5.17
CA VAL A 8 10.74 -8.86 6.47
C VAL A 8 9.25 -8.64 6.80
N PHE A 9 8.45 -8.14 5.86
CA PHE A 9 7.03 -7.89 6.12
C PHE A 9 6.27 -9.18 6.41
N ARG A 10 6.55 -10.26 5.66
CA ARG A 10 5.95 -11.58 5.93
C ARG A 10 6.36 -12.13 7.30
N ALA A 11 7.59 -11.88 7.75
CA ALA A 11 8.07 -12.36 9.04
C ALA A 11 7.47 -11.62 10.26
N PHE A 12 6.97 -10.39 10.05
CA PHE A 12 6.45 -9.52 11.09
C PHE A 12 4.93 -9.31 11.05
N VAL A 13 4.23 -9.82 10.03
CA VAL A 13 2.80 -9.58 9.82
C VAL A 13 1.91 -9.87 11.05
N ASN A 14 2.22 -10.91 11.81
CA ASN A 14 1.47 -11.31 13.02
C ASN A 14 2.07 -10.75 14.32
N LYS A 15 2.99 -9.78 14.23
CA LYS A 15 3.77 -9.26 15.37
C LYS A 15 3.67 -7.75 15.53
N ILE A 16 2.89 -7.09 14.68
CA ILE A 16 2.78 -5.63 14.62
C ILE A 16 1.31 -5.25 14.53
N ASP A 17 1.00 -4.08 15.08
CA ASP A 17 -0.37 -3.55 15.07
C ASP A 17 -0.71 -2.84 13.77
N SER A 18 0.30 -2.46 12.97
CA SER A 18 0.08 -1.74 11.72
C SER A 18 1.26 -1.81 10.74
N MET A 19 0.98 -1.61 9.45
CA MET A 19 1.96 -1.38 8.39
C MET A 19 1.66 -0.10 7.61
N MET A 20 2.71 0.66 7.28
CA MET A 20 2.65 1.83 6.39
C MET A 20 3.11 1.46 4.97
N ILE A 21 2.43 2.01 3.96
CA ILE A 21 2.68 1.70 2.55
C ILE A 21 3.17 2.94 1.80
N CYS A 22 4.38 2.82 1.26
CA CYS A 22 4.99 3.87 0.45
C CYS A 22 4.34 4.01 -0.94
N HIS A 23 4.73 5.06 -1.66
CA HIS A 23 4.21 5.38 -2.99
C HIS A 23 5.07 4.80 -4.14
N GLY A 24 5.78 3.72 -3.87
CA GLY A 24 6.58 3.02 -4.87
C GLY A 24 5.71 2.35 -5.94
N TRP A 25 6.14 2.39 -7.20
CA TRP A 25 5.56 1.58 -8.26
C TRP A 25 6.36 0.29 -8.43
N TYR A 26 5.67 -0.85 -8.42
CA TYR A 26 6.27 -2.17 -8.55
C TYR A 26 5.69 -2.91 -9.77
N PRO A 27 6.41 -2.96 -10.91
CA PRO A 27 5.93 -3.56 -12.15
C PRO A 27 5.54 -5.04 -12.05
N CYS A 28 6.05 -5.74 -11.03
CA CYS A 28 5.69 -7.13 -10.76
C CYS A 28 4.28 -7.28 -10.17
N PHE A 29 3.68 -6.21 -9.64
CA PHE A 29 2.31 -6.18 -9.13
C PHE A 29 1.38 -5.41 -10.06
N GLU A 30 1.81 -4.24 -10.54
CA GLU A 30 1.00 -3.34 -11.37
C GLU A 30 1.68 -3.05 -12.70
N ARG A 31 0.98 -3.27 -13.81
CA ARG A 31 1.52 -2.97 -15.16
C ARG A 31 1.58 -1.47 -15.43
N GLU A 32 0.52 -0.76 -15.05
CA GLU A 32 0.47 0.69 -15.08
C GLU A 32 1.23 1.27 -13.89
N LYS A 33 1.63 2.54 -13.97
CA LYS A 33 2.36 3.27 -12.92
C LYS A 33 1.46 3.62 -11.72
N THR A 34 0.84 2.60 -11.13
CA THR A 34 0.01 2.71 -9.94
C THR A 34 0.89 2.61 -8.70
N PRO A 35 0.87 3.62 -7.81
CA PRO A 35 1.57 3.57 -6.52
C PRO A 35 1.07 2.42 -5.65
N ALA A 36 1.95 1.81 -4.85
CA ALA A 36 1.59 0.70 -3.98
C ALA A 36 0.50 1.03 -2.96
N SER A 37 0.49 2.26 -2.43
CA SER A 37 -0.56 2.77 -1.53
C SER A 37 -1.94 2.83 -2.18
N LEU A 38 -2.04 2.81 -3.51
CA LEU A 38 -3.28 2.83 -4.28
C LEU A 38 -3.60 1.48 -4.95
N SER A 39 -2.74 0.46 -4.76
CA SER A 39 -2.88 -0.83 -5.45
C SER A 39 -3.67 -1.83 -4.61
N ARG A 40 -4.87 -2.19 -5.06
CA ARG A 40 -5.66 -3.27 -4.43
C ARG A 40 -4.90 -4.60 -4.38
N ARG A 41 -4.10 -4.91 -5.40
CA ARG A 41 -3.29 -6.14 -5.45
C ARG A 41 -2.25 -6.20 -4.33
N ILE A 42 -1.67 -5.06 -3.97
CA ILE A 42 -0.69 -5.00 -2.88
C ILE A 42 -1.40 -4.92 -1.53
N ILE A 43 -2.39 -4.04 -1.38
CA ILE A 43 -3.02 -3.79 -0.08
C ILE A 43 -3.94 -4.94 0.32
N THR A 44 -4.93 -5.26 -0.51
CA THR A 44 -5.94 -6.27 -0.19
C THR A 44 -5.41 -7.68 -0.49
N ASP A 45 -4.94 -7.93 -1.71
CA ASP A 45 -4.67 -9.33 -2.11
C ASP A 45 -3.38 -9.86 -1.47
N LEU A 46 -2.33 -9.04 -1.39
CA LEU A 46 -1.06 -9.45 -0.78
C LEU A 46 -1.06 -9.29 0.75
N LEU A 47 -1.28 -8.08 1.28
CA LEU A 47 -1.10 -7.86 2.72
C LEU A 47 -2.23 -8.43 3.57
N ARG A 48 -3.49 -8.18 3.19
CA ARG A 48 -4.65 -8.73 3.91
C ARG A 48 -4.83 -10.22 3.64
N ALA A 49 -4.94 -10.63 2.37
CA ALA A 49 -5.30 -12.01 2.05
C ALA A 49 -4.11 -12.98 2.08
N GLU A 50 -3.00 -12.69 1.40
CA GLU A 50 -1.87 -13.63 1.35
C GLU A 50 -1.04 -13.63 2.65
N PHE A 51 -0.74 -12.46 3.21
CA PHE A 51 0.12 -12.35 4.39
C PHE A 51 -0.68 -12.48 5.69
N GLY A 52 -1.98 -12.19 5.67
CA GLY A 52 -2.85 -12.29 6.85
C GLY A 52 -2.63 -11.17 7.86
N LEU A 53 -2.32 -9.94 7.39
CA LEU A 53 -2.24 -8.80 8.29
C LEU A 53 -3.63 -8.50 8.86
N ASP A 54 -3.78 -8.63 10.18
CA ASP A 54 -4.99 -8.28 10.92
C ASP A 54 -4.95 -6.84 11.49
N GLY A 55 -3.74 -6.27 11.64
CA GLY A 55 -3.52 -4.89 12.10
C GLY A 55 -3.95 -3.82 11.10
N LEU A 56 -3.65 -2.54 11.33
CA LEU A 56 -4.02 -1.45 10.41
C LEU A 56 -3.06 -1.34 9.22
N ILE A 57 -3.59 -1.00 8.04
CA ILE A 57 -2.80 -0.59 6.88
C ILE A 57 -3.01 0.91 6.67
N MET A 58 -1.92 1.68 6.64
CA MET A 58 -1.97 3.12 6.41
C MET A 58 -1.13 3.52 5.20
N THR A 59 -1.55 4.58 4.52
CA THR A 59 -0.73 5.20 3.49
C THR A 59 0.46 5.92 4.11
N ASP A 60 1.54 6.09 3.35
CA ASP A 60 2.44 7.23 3.53
C ASP A 60 1.70 8.54 3.19
N ASP A 61 2.34 9.69 3.41
CA ASP A 61 1.75 11.03 3.21
C ASP A 61 1.27 11.24 1.76
N LEU A 62 -0.06 11.33 1.59
CA LEU A 62 -0.72 11.49 0.30
C LEU A 62 -0.50 12.86 -0.35
N ASP A 63 -0.06 13.86 0.41
CA ASP A 63 0.30 15.19 -0.10
C ASP A 63 1.75 15.25 -0.60
N MET A 64 2.50 14.14 -0.50
CA MET A 64 3.81 14.03 -1.12
C MET A 64 3.70 14.15 -2.65
N GLY A 65 4.43 15.14 -3.20
CA GLY A 65 4.35 15.51 -4.62
C GLY A 65 4.63 14.38 -5.62
N ALA A 66 5.21 13.24 -5.20
CA ALA A 66 5.39 12.07 -6.05
C ALA A 66 4.05 11.44 -6.49
N ILE A 67 3.01 11.45 -5.64
CA ILE A 67 1.68 10.94 -5.99
C ILE A 67 0.89 11.93 -6.86
N LEU A 68 1.01 13.23 -6.58
CA LEU A 68 0.20 14.27 -7.22
C LEU A 68 0.50 14.49 -8.71
N THR A 69 1.55 13.83 -9.24
CA THR A 69 1.89 13.92 -10.68
C THR A 69 0.89 13.21 -11.61
N GLY A 70 -0.10 12.49 -11.07
CA GLY A 70 -1.13 11.81 -11.86
C GLY A 70 -2.54 11.77 -11.27
N TYR A 71 -2.74 12.27 -10.05
CA TYR A 71 -4.02 12.20 -9.33
C TYR A 71 -4.25 13.50 -8.56
N SER A 72 -5.51 13.92 -8.46
CA SER A 72 -5.91 14.89 -7.44
C SER A 72 -5.87 14.27 -6.03
N LEU A 73 -5.85 15.11 -5.00
CA LEU A 73 -5.90 14.63 -3.61
C LEU A 73 -7.19 13.84 -3.33
N GLU A 74 -8.33 14.30 -3.86
CA GLU A 74 -9.62 13.62 -3.71
C GLU A 74 -9.61 12.22 -4.35
N GLU A 75 -9.10 12.11 -5.59
CA GLU A 75 -8.95 10.82 -6.27
C GLU A 75 -8.01 9.89 -5.50
N THR A 76 -6.89 10.43 -5.00
CA THR A 76 -5.89 9.68 -4.24
C THR A 76 -6.50 9.07 -2.99
N ILE A 77 -7.24 9.87 -2.21
CA ILE A 77 -7.91 9.39 -0.99
C ILE A 77 -8.92 8.31 -1.34
N GLY A 78 -9.77 8.54 -2.35
CA GLY A 78 -10.77 7.57 -2.78
C GLY A 78 -10.15 6.23 -3.23
N LEU A 79 -9.06 6.30 -3.99
CA LEU A 79 -8.30 5.12 -4.45
C LEU A 79 -7.61 4.40 -3.29
N ALA A 80 -7.01 5.13 -2.34
CA ALA A 80 -6.34 4.54 -1.19
C ALA A 80 -7.32 3.73 -0.33
N ILE A 81 -8.50 4.27 -0.02
CA ILE A 81 -9.54 3.56 0.73
C ILE A 81 -10.07 2.38 -0.09
N SER A 82 -10.32 2.57 -1.40
CA SER A 82 -10.80 1.50 -2.29
C SER A 82 -9.78 0.35 -2.47
N ALA A 83 -8.49 0.64 -2.34
CA ALA A 83 -7.42 -0.35 -2.34
C ALA A 83 -7.40 -1.21 -1.06
N GLY A 84 -7.95 -0.70 0.04
CA GLY A 84 -8.08 -1.40 1.32
C GLY A 84 -7.23 -0.82 2.46
N ASN A 85 -6.74 0.42 2.34
CA ASN A 85 -6.11 1.10 3.48
C ASN A 85 -7.18 1.47 4.51
N ASP A 86 -6.86 1.35 5.79
CA ASP A 86 -7.73 1.75 6.90
C ASP A 86 -7.54 3.22 7.27
N LEU A 87 -6.34 3.76 6.99
CA LEU A 87 -5.98 5.14 7.32
C LEU A 87 -5.26 5.80 6.14
N ALA A 88 -5.75 6.97 5.76
CA ALA A 88 -5.11 7.86 4.79
C ALA A 88 -4.36 8.96 5.56
N MET A 89 -3.04 9.03 5.37
CA MET A 89 -2.19 10.09 5.91
C MET A 89 -2.12 11.27 4.95
N ILE A 90 -2.27 12.49 5.48
CA ILE A 90 -2.24 13.78 4.76
C ILE A 90 -1.39 14.73 5.59
#